data_AF-A0A250VW70-F1
#
_entry.id   AF-A0A250VW70-F1
#
_cell.length_a   1.000
_cell.length_b   1.000
_cell.length_c   1.000
_cell.angle_alpha   90.00
_cell.angle_beta   90.00
_cell.angle_gamma   90.00
#
_symmetry.space_group_name_H-M   'P 1'
#
loop_
_entity.id
_entity.type
_entity.pdbx_description
1 polymer ?
#
loop_
_entity_poly.entity_id
_entity_poly.type
_entity_poly.pdbx_seq_one_letter_code
_entity_poly.pdbx_strand_id
1 'polypeptide(L)'
;MLSRNLPVKEAGGLRWRARSRGGAAVVLLALVAGMEMAVGPVAAAPHAADRIDGVWRSDGYGTLLSIEDGRLQEYQATAVSCLRGDTARRTGQGGSGSVIYTGDDSTVYRIRPAADGAAATLHFDGSVGDRRLLRLPALPAGCAEAAPTGAPATFDVFWQTFDSSASARRSVGNTGMGVSGP
;
A
#
# COMPACT_ATOMS: atom_id res chain seq x y z
N MET A 1 2.40 41.32 -37.15
CA MET A 1 2.36 40.69 -38.49
C MET A 1 3.27 39.46 -38.42
N LEU A 2 2.96 38.20 -38.70
CA LEU A 2 1.83 37.37 -39.16
C LEU A 2 2.23 35.97 -38.62
N SER A 3 1.48 35.25 -37.79
CA SER A 3 0.41 34.27 -38.13
C SER A 3 0.72 33.31 -39.30
N ARG A 4 0.36 32.02 -39.09
CA ARG A 4 0.14 30.89 -40.04
C ARG A 4 1.27 29.85 -40.11
N ASN A 5 1.05 28.56 -40.27
CA ASN A 5 -0.06 27.60 -40.11
C ASN A 5 0.55 26.20 -40.30
N LEU A 6 0.06 25.19 -39.59
CA LEU A 6 0.29 23.76 -39.85
C LEU A 6 -0.57 23.26 -41.06
N PRO A 7 -0.37 22.01 -41.54
CA PRO A 7 -0.25 21.68 -42.95
C PRO A 7 -1.56 21.18 -43.57
N VAL A 8 -1.65 21.28 -44.90
CA VAL A 8 -2.56 20.47 -45.72
C VAL A 8 -1.79 19.98 -46.93
N LYS A 9 -1.67 18.66 -47.05
CA LYS A 9 -1.50 18.01 -48.35
C LYS A 9 -2.35 16.74 -48.35
N GLU A 10 -3.56 16.89 -48.88
CA GLU A 10 -4.35 15.78 -49.38
C GLU A 10 -3.68 15.13 -50.59
N ALA A 11 -3.94 13.84 -50.79
CA ALA A 11 -4.58 13.28 -51.99
C ALA A 11 -4.10 11.85 -52.22
N GLY A 12 -5.04 10.90 -52.23
CA GLY A 12 -4.77 9.52 -52.58
C GLY A 12 -6.00 8.63 -52.53
N GLY A 13 -7.12 9.09 -53.10
CA GLY A 13 -8.33 8.30 -53.23
C GLY A 13 -8.13 7.17 -54.26
N LEU A 14 -8.26 5.92 -53.82
CA LEU A 14 -8.37 4.78 -54.72
C LEU A 14 -9.85 4.34 -54.80
N ARG A 15 -10.46 4.75 -55.91
CA ARG A 15 -11.83 4.45 -56.31
C ARG A 15 -11.91 2.99 -56.74
N TRP A 16 -12.52 2.12 -55.95
CA TRP A 16 -12.90 0.78 -56.40
C TRP A 16 -14.31 0.82 -56.99
N ARG A 17 -14.39 0.47 -58.28
CA ARG A 17 -15.63 0.41 -59.06
C ARG A 17 -16.47 -0.78 -58.60
N ALA A 18 -17.69 -0.50 -58.13
CA ALA A 18 -18.74 -1.49 -58.03
C ALA A 18 -19.18 -1.90 -59.44
N ARG A 19 -19.21 -3.21 -59.73
CA ARG A 19 -19.97 -3.78 -60.84
C ARG A 19 -20.63 -5.06 -60.38
N SER A 20 -21.94 -4.99 -60.20
CA SER A 20 -22.84 -6.10 -59.90
C SER A 20 -23.06 -6.97 -61.13
N ARG A 21 -23.05 -8.30 -60.95
CA ARG A 21 -23.86 -9.27 -61.70
C ARG A 21 -24.14 -10.46 -60.77
N GLY A 22 -25.42 -10.82 -60.64
CA GLY A 22 -25.90 -11.88 -59.76
C GLY A 22 -25.67 -13.28 -60.30
N GLY A 23 -26.04 -14.26 -59.47
CA GLY A 23 -26.15 -15.66 -59.88
C GLY A 23 -25.88 -16.64 -58.73
N ALA A 24 -26.96 -17.24 -58.24
CA ALA A 24 -27.09 -18.56 -57.63
C ALA A 24 -26.23 -18.93 -56.41
N ALA A 25 -26.95 -19.36 -55.38
CA ALA A 25 -26.46 -19.99 -54.17
C ALA A 25 -25.68 -21.28 -54.46
N VAL A 26 -24.57 -21.47 -53.73
CA VAL A 26 -24.10 -22.79 -53.29
C VAL A 26 -23.70 -22.63 -51.83
N VAL A 27 -24.51 -23.21 -50.95
CA VAL A 27 -24.18 -23.40 -49.54
C VAL A 27 -23.08 -24.46 -49.48
N LEU A 28 -21.84 -24.04 -49.25
CA LEU A 28 -20.74 -24.92 -48.87
C LEU A 28 -20.54 -24.77 -47.37
N LEU A 29 -21.05 -25.74 -46.61
CA LEU A 29 -20.68 -25.95 -45.21
C LEU A 29 -19.20 -26.38 -45.19
N ALA A 30 -18.31 -25.41 -45.00
CA ALA A 30 -16.92 -25.70 -44.67
C ALA A 30 -16.82 -25.91 -43.16
N LEU A 31 -16.60 -27.15 -42.74
CA LEU A 31 -16.19 -27.49 -41.37
C LEU A 31 -14.80 -26.89 -41.12
N VAL A 32 -14.76 -25.70 -40.54
CA VAL A 32 -13.53 -25.12 -40.00
C VAL A 32 -13.43 -25.54 -38.53
N ALA A 33 -12.83 -26.72 -38.29
CA ALA A 33 -12.31 -27.05 -36.98
C ALA A 33 -11.02 -26.24 -36.77
N GLY A 34 -11.18 -24.96 -36.46
CA GLY A 34 -10.09 -24.01 -36.24
C GLY A 34 -9.88 -23.81 -34.75
N MET A 35 -8.88 -24.52 -34.21
CA MET A 35 -8.19 -24.34 -32.94
C MET A 35 -8.55 -23.03 -32.20
N GLU A 36 -9.44 -23.13 -31.21
CA GLU A 36 -9.69 -22.04 -30.28
C GLU A 36 -8.43 -21.89 -29.41
N MET A 37 -7.56 -20.95 -29.77
CA MET A 37 -6.55 -20.48 -28.83
C MET A 37 -7.32 -19.86 -27.67
N ALA A 38 -7.40 -20.59 -26.55
CA ALA A 38 -7.87 -20.07 -25.28
C ALA A 38 -6.91 -18.95 -24.87
N VAL A 39 -7.19 -17.72 -25.31
CA VAL A 39 -6.58 -16.52 -24.76
C VAL A 39 -7.20 -16.37 -23.38
N GLY A 40 -6.62 -17.07 -22.40
CA GLY A 40 -6.97 -16.88 -21.00
C GLY A 40 -6.79 -15.40 -20.63
N PRO A 41 -7.59 -14.87 -19.69
CA PRO A 41 -7.44 -13.49 -19.26
C PRO A 41 -6.01 -13.27 -18.76
N VAL A 42 -5.26 -12.39 -19.43
CA VAL A 42 -4.02 -11.85 -18.87
C VAL A 42 -4.44 -10.97 -17.70
N ALA A 43 -4.31 -11.48 -16.48
CA ALA A 43 -4.47 -10.67 -15.29
C ALA A 43 -3.44 -9.53 -15.36
N ALA A 44 -3.93 -8.29 -15.39
CA ALA A 44 -3.06 -7.13 -15.30
C ALA A 44 -2.29 -7.22 -13.98
N ALA A 45 -0.96 -7.05 -14.04
CA ALA A 45 -0.15 -7.02 -12.84
C ALA A 45 -0.64 -5.86 -11.95
N PRO A 46 -0.83 -6.10 -10.63
CA PRO A 46 -1.33 -5.07 -9.72
C PRO A 46 -0.42 -3.85 -9.74
N HIS A 47 -1.02 -2.66 -9.69
CA HIS A 47 -0.26 -1.41 -9.73
C HIS A 47 0.64 -1.33 -8.48
N ALA A 48 1.81 -0.69 -8.57
CA ALA A 48 2.68 -0.50 -7.40
C ALA A 48 1.95 0.19 -6.23
N ALA A 49 1.02 1.08 -6.55
CA ALA A 49 0.07 1.69 -5.64
C ALA A 49 -0.76 0.64 -4.88
N ASP A 50 -1.44 -0.25 -5.59
CA ASP A 50 -2.30 -1.28 -4.99
C ASP A 50 -1.50 -2.26 -4.15
N ARG A 51 -0.23 -2.52 -4.54
CA ARG A 51 0.67 -3.40 -3.81
C ARG A 51 1.20 -2.81 -2.51
N ILE A 52 1.15 -1.49 -2.32
CA ILE A 52 1.69 -0.86 -1.11
C ILE A 52 0.63 -0.57 -0.06
N ASP A 53 -0.65 -0.55 -0.42
CA ASP A 53 -1.72 -0.36 0.56
C ASP A 53 -1.73 -1.53 1.57
N GLY A 54 -1.97 -1.20 2.84
CA GLY A 54 -1.96 -2.09 4.00
C GLY A 54 -1.04 -1.62 5.13
N VAL A 55 -0.81 -2.52 6.09
CA VAL A 55 -0.02 -2.24 7.29
C VAL A 55 1.36 -2.85 7.17
N TRP A 56 2.37 -2.08 7.55
CA TRP A 56 3.77 -2.44 7.42
C TRP A 56 4.53 -2.18 8.70
N ARG A 57 5.47 -3.06 9.04
CA ARG A 57 6.42 -2.88 10.13
C ARG A 57 7.82 -2.67 9.58
N SER A 58 8.50 -1.63 10.04
CA SER A 58 9.93 -1.45 9.76
C SER A 58 10.77 -2.47 10.52
N ASP A 59 11.83 -2.98 9.89
CA ASP A 59 12.86 -3.77 10.54
C ASP A 59 13.78 -2.89 11.41
N GLY A 60 13.28 -2.45 12.57
CA GLY A 60 14.04 -1.56 13.44
C GLY A 60 13.24 -1.07 14.64
N TYR A 61 13.37 0.22 14.95
CA TYR A 61 12.91 0.98 16.13
C TYR A 61 11.39 0.99 16.41
N GLY A 62 10.63 -0.04 16.03
CA GLY A 62 9.21 -0.17 16.36
C GLY A 62 8.27 0.65 15.47
N THR A 63 8.77 1.20 14.37
CA THR A 63 7.95 1.97 13.43
C THR A 63 6.98 1.09 12.65
N LEU A 64 5.71 1.50 12.61
CA LEU A 64 4.67 0.93 11.77
C LEU A 64 4.14 1.98 10.79
N LEU A 65 3.74 1.56 9.60
CA LEU A 65 3.07 2.40 8.62
C LEU A 65 1.71 1.79 8.29
N SER A 66 0.66 2.60 8.33
CA SER A 66 -0.62 2.27 7.70
C SER A 66 -0.75 3.07 6.43
N ILE A 67 -0.93 2.38 5.30
CA ILE A 67 -1.05 3.00 3.99
C ILE A 67 -2.40 2.61 3.40
N GLU A 68 -3.24 3.60 3.10
CA GLU A 68 -4.58 3.38 2.56
C GLU A 68 -4.97 4.57 1.69
N ASP A 69 -5.51 4.31 0.51
CA ASP A 69 -6.02 5.33 -0.42
C ASP A 69 -5.05 6.49 -0.67
N GLY A 70 -3.77 6.17 -0.81
CA GLY A 70 -2.72 7.16 -1.04
C GLY A 70 -2.40 8.04 0.18
N ARG A 71 -2.86 7.69 1.38
CA ARG A 71 -2.44 8.28 2.65
C ARG A 71 -1.53 7.34 3.39
N LEU A 72 -0.48 7.88 3.99
CA LEU A 72 0.43 7.18 4.89
C LEU A 72 0.25 7.78 6.29
N GLN A 73 0.09 6.91 7.28
CA GLN A 73 0.13 7.24 8.70
C GLN A 73 1.26 6.46 9.37
N GLU A 74 2.19 7.17 10.00
CA GLU A 74 3.24 6.57 10.81
C GLU A 74 2.75 6.30 12.24
N TYR A 75 3.25 5.23 12.84
CA TYR A 75 3.12 4.94 14.26
C TYR A 75 4.46 4.52 14.84
N GLN A 76 4.72 4.88 16.09
CA GLN A 76 5.84 4.40 16.88
C GLN A 76 5.32 3.46 17.96
N ALA A 77 5.58 2.16 17.80
CA ALA A 77 5.11 1.11 18.69
C ALA A 77 6.26 0.61 19.58
N THR A 78 6.02 0.63 20.89
CA THR A 78 6.85 0.02 21.93
C THR A 78 6.11 -1.16 22.55
N ALA A 79 6.75 -1.83 23.52
CA ALA A 79 6.08 -2.89 24.28
C ALA A 79 4.90 -2.40 25.13
N VAL A 80 4.85 -1.10 25.45
CA VAL A 80 3.87 -0.52 26.39
C VAL A 80 3.00 0.57 25.78
N SER A 81 3.35 1.10 24.61
CA SER A 81 2.63 2.21 23.98
C SER A 81 2.68 2.14 22.46
N CYS A 82 1.67 2.72 21.81
CA CYS A 82 1.72 3.02 20.39
C CYS A 82 1.30 4.46 20.16
N LEU A 83 2.21 5.24 19.59
CA LEU A 83 1.99 6.66 19.37
C LEU A 83 1.78 6.91 17.89
N ARG A 84 0.72 7.67 17.55
CA ARG A 84 0.50 8.16 16.20
C ARG A 84 1.54 9.23 15.88
N GLY A 85 2.27 9.05 14.79
CA GLY A 85 3.27 9.99 14.28
C GLY A 85 2.75 10.79 13.08
N ASP A 86 3.68 11.13 12.20
CA ASP A 86 3.42 11.97 11.04
C ASP A 86 2.50 11.32 9.99
N THR A 87 1.93 12.16 9.15
CA THR A 87 1.14 11.74 7.99
C THR A 87 1.76 12.25 6.71
N ALA A 88 1.66 11.45 5.64
CA ALA A 88 2.10 11.83 4.32
C ALA A 88 1.02 11.49 3.29
N ARG A 89 1.02 12.21 2.16
CA ARG A 89 0.11 11.95 1.03
C ARG A 89 0.92 11.53 -0.18
N ARG A 90 0.35 10.63 -0.98
CA ARG A 90 0.95 10.19 -2.24
C ARG A 90 1.06 11.40 -3.17
N THR A 91 2.30 11.71 -3.53
CA THR A 91 2.62 12.83 -4.43
C THR A 91 3.10 12.37 -5.79
N GLY A 92 3.44 11.08 -5.94
CA GLY A 92 3.78 10.53 -7.24
C GLY A 92 4.26 9.09 -7.24
N GLN A 93 4.80 8.70 -8.38
CA GLN A 93 5.48 7.42 -8.61
C GLN A 93 6.95 7.73 -8.94
N GLY A 94 7.85 7.00 -8.30
CA GLY A 94 9.29 7.04 -8.57
C GLY A 94 9.71 5.95 -9.55
N GLY A 95 10.99 5.99 -9.94
CA GLY A 95 11.58 4.92 -10.75
C GLY A 95 11.51 3.55 -10.07
N SER A 96 11.60 2.49 -10.88
CA SER A 96 11.63 1.10 -10.42
C SER A 96 10.41 0.66 -9.59
N GLY A 97 9.23 1.24 -9.86
CA GLY A 97 7.99 0.88 -9.18
C GLY A 97 7.88 1.41 -7.75
N SER A 98 8.62 2.46 -7.40
CA SER A 98 8.50 3.10 -6.09
C SER A 98 7.30 4.04 -6.06
N VAL A 99 6.63 4.16 -4.92
CA VAL A 99 5.58 5.15 -4.65
C VAL A 99 6.17 6.25 -3.78
N ILE A 100 5.85 7.51 -4.06
CA ILE A 100 6.37 8.67 -3.32
C ILE A 100 5.26 9.27 -2.48
N TYR A 101 5.52 9.47 -1.20
CA TYR A 101 4.67 10.19 -0.26
C TYR A 101 5.43 11.38 0.31
N THR A 102 4.73 12.50 0.52
CA THR A 102 5.31 13.71 1.11
C THR A 102 4.48 14.13 2.32
N GLY A 103 5.17 14.32 3.45
CA GLY A 103 4.62 14.85 4.70
C GLY A 103 4.47 16.36 4.69
N ASP A 104 3.70 16.89 5.63
CA ASP A 104 3.53 18.34 5.82
C ASP A 104 4.83 19.02 6.28
N ASP A 105 5.70 18.26 6.93
CA ASP A 105 7.04 18.64 7.37
C ASP A 105 8.09 18.57 6.24
N SER A 106 7.66 18.36 4.99
CA SER A 106 8.51 18.11 3.81
C SER A 106 9.30 16.80 3.80
N THR A 107 9.04 15.89 4.75
CA THR A 107 9.65 14.56 4.72
C THR A 107 9.14 13.77 3.51
N VAL A 108 10.07 13.23 2.71
CA VAL A 108 9.74 12.43 1.53
C VAL A 108 10.02 10.96 1.79
N TYR A 109 8.97 10.15 1.70
CA TYR A 109 9.01 8.70 1.80
C TYR A 109 8.97 8.11 0.39
N ARG A 110 9.99 7.34 0.01
CA ARG A 110 9.99 6.57 -1.24
C ARG A 110 9.90 5.09 -0.89
N ILE A 111 8.78 4.48 -1.23
CA ILE A 111 8.47 3.10 -0.84
C ILE A 111 8.39 2.21 -2.07
N ARG A 112 9.23 1.19 -2.14
CA ARG A 112 9.27 0.23 -3.23
C ARG A 112 8.77 -1.14 -2.75
N PRO A 113 7.54 -1.57 -3.10
CA PRO A 113 7.06 -2.90 -2.77
C PRO A 113 7.87 -3.97 -3.51
N ALA A 114 8.13 -5.08 -2.83
CA ALA A 114 8.67 -6.28 -3.46
C ALA A 114 7.63 -6.93 -4.37
N ALA A 115 8.08 -7.77 -5.31
CA ALA A 115 7.19 -8.41 -6.28
C ALA A 115 6.15 -9.34 -5.63
N ASP A 116 6.50 -9.96 -4.49
CA ASP A 116 5.63 -10.85 -3.72
C ASP A 116 4.60 -10.10 -2.84
N GLY A 117 4.74 -8.77 -2.70
CA GLY A 117 3.90 -7.94 -1.84
C GLY A 117 4.08 -8.16 -0.34
N ALA A 118 4.98 -9.05 0.10
CA ALA A 118 5.19 -9.38 1.51
C ALA A 118 6.22 -8.47 2.18
N ALA A 119 7.10 -7.85 1.38
CA ALA A 119 8.09 -6.89 1.85
C ALA A 119 8.05 -5.60 1.02
N ALA A 120 8.64 -4.53 1.55
CA ALA A 120 8.95 -3.32 0.81
C ALA A 120 10.25 -2.71 1.30
N THR A 121 10.83 -1.81 0.51
CA THR A 121 11.96 -0.98 0.90
C THR A 121 11.47 0.45 1.09
N LEU A 122 11.77 1.05 2.23
CA LEU A 122 11.52 2.45 2.55
C LEU A 122 12.83 3.23 2.51
N HIS A 123 12.84 4.30 1.70
CA HIS A 123 13.90 5.30 1.69
C HIS A 123 13.33 6.65 2.10
N PHE A 124 14.06 7.37 2.94
CA PHE A 124 13.78 8.79 3.23
C PHE A 124 14.74 9.65 2.42
N ASP A 125 14.27 10.69 1.76
CA ASP A 125 15.18 11.62 1.07
C ASP A 125 16.18 12.21 2.07
N GLY A 126 17.47 12.19 1.70
CA GLY A 126 18.57 12.60 2.59
C GLY A 126 19.05 11.53 3.57
N SER A 127 18.40 10.36 3.64
CA SER A 127 18.89 9.21 4.42
C SER A 127 20.04 8.50 3.71
N VAL A 128 21.00 8.02 4.49
CA VAL A 128 22.16 7.26 3.98
C VAL A 128 21.86 5.79 3.70
N GLY A 129 20.65 5.33 3.99
CA GLY A 129 20.27 3.94 3.84
C GLY A 129 18.77 3.71 3.80
N ASP A 130 18.44 2.50 3.39
CA ASP A 130 17.08 1.99 3.27
C ASP A 130 16.67 1.22 4.54
N ARG A 131 15.37 1.21 4.81
CA ARG A 131 14.74 0.36 5.83
C ARG A 131 13.88 -0.68 5.14
N ARG A 132 13.83 -1.90 5.65
CA ARG A 132 12.91 -2.92 5.17
C ARG A 132 11.57 -2.77 5.87
N LEU A 133 10.52 -2.98 5.12
CA LEU A 133 9.16 -3.09 5.61
C LEU A 133 8.69 -4.54 5.46
N LEU A 134 8.04 -5.06 6.50
CA LEU A 134 7.39 -6.35 6.51
C LEU A 134 5.89 -6.14 6.62
N ARG A 135 5.12 -6.80 5.75
CA ARG A 135 3.66 -6.67 5.75
C ARG A 135 3.08 -7.32 7.02
N LEU A 136 2.14 -6.62 7.64
CA LEU A 136 1.32 -7.13 8.74
C LEU A 136 -0.10 -7.37 8.23
N PRO A 137 -0.82 -8.35 8.81
CA PRO A 137 -2.21 -8.63 8.44
C PRO A 137 -3.17 -7.51 8.87
N ALA A 138 -2.85 -6.78 9.93
CA ALA A 138 -3.64 -5.68 10.46
C ALA A 138 -2.78 -4.76 11.34
N LEU A 139 -3.32 -3.57 11.66
CA LEU A 139 -2.74 -2.67 12.63
C LEU A 139 -2.84 -3.30 14.03
N PRO A 140 -1.77 -3.34 14.85
CA PRO A 140 -1.84 -3.85 16.21
C PRO A 140 -2.89 -3.09 17.04
N ALA A 141 -3.60 -3.80 17.92
CA ALA A 141 -4.73 -3.25 18.68
C ALA A 141 -4.37 -1.95 19.44
N GLY A 142 -3.22 -1.91 20.11
CA GLY A 142 -2.76 -0.73 20.84
C GLY A 142 -2.49 0.50 19.97
N CYS A 143 -2.37 0.35 18.64
CA CYS A 143 -2.23 1.45 17.68
C CYS A 143 -3.56 1.87 17.04
N ALA A 144 -4.59 1.02 17.13
CA ALA A 144 -5.93 1.35 16.65
C ALA A 144 -6.68 2.24 17.66
N GLU A 145 -6.29 2.18 18.94
CA GLU A 145 -6.84 3.00 20.00
C GLU A 145 -6.27 4.42 19.98
N ALA A 146 -7.07 5.40 20.43
CA ALA A 146 -6.58 6.75 20.63
C ALA A 146 -5.57 6.74 21.78
N ALA A 147 -4.38 7.29 21.54
CA ALA A 147 -3.38 7.41 22.59
C ALA A 147 -3.93 8.24 23.76
N PRO A 148 -3.73 7.82 25.01
CA PRO A 148 -4.08 8.62 26.18
C PRO A 148 -3.48 10.03 26.08
N THR A 149 -4.31 11.06 26.27
CA THR A 149 -3.88 12.46 26.14
C THR A 149 -3.81 13.16 27.49
N GLY A 150 -2.91 14.13 27.62
CA GLY A 150 -2.77 14.98 28.79
C GLY A 150 -1.61 14.59 29.69
N ALA A 151 -1.12 15.55 30.49
CA ALA A 151 0.09 15.38 31.29
C ALA A 151 0.08 14.13 32.18
N PRO A 152 -0.99 13.80 32.94
CA PRO A 152 -1.01 12.60 33.77
C PRO A 152 -0.82 11.31 32.98
N ALA A 153 -1.50 11.20 31.84
CA ALA A 153 -1.41 10.01 30.98
C ALA A 153 -0.03 9.86 30.33
N THR A 154 0.60 10.97 29.93
CA THR A 154 1.99 10.96 29.45
C THR A 154 2.96 10.50 30.55
N PHE A 155 2.77 10.98 31.79
CA PHE A 155 3.59 10.55 32.92
C PHE A 155 3.42 9.05 33.21
N ASP A 156 2.20 8.50 33.14
CA ASP A 156 1.95 7.07 33.35
C ASP A 156 2.70 6.19 32.33
N VAL A 157 2.63 6.53 31.03
CA VAL A 157 3.35 5.79 29.97
C VAL A 157 4.86 5.89 30.16
N PHE A 158 5.35 7.08 30.49
CA PHE A 158 6.76 7.28 30.79
C PHE A 158 7.20 6.39 31.97
N TRP A 159 6.41 6.34 33.06
CA TRP A 159 6.78 5.59 34.26
C TRP A 159 6.72 4.08 34.08
N GLN A 160 5.75 3.57 33.32
CA GLN A 160 5.70 2.15 32.97
C GLN A 160 6.93 1.67 32.18
N THR A 161 7.60 2.57 31.45
CA THR A 161 8.84 2.24 30.73
C THR A 161 10.00 1.96 31.70
N PHE A 162 9.98 2.54 32.90
CA PHE A 162 11.03 2.37 33.93
C PHE A 162 10.66 1.36 35.02
N ASP A 163 9.40 0.94 35.13
CA ASP A 163 8.99 -0.05 36.11
C ASP A 163 9.41 -1.46 35.66
N SER A 164 10.61 -1.86 36.08
CA SER A 164 11.14 -3.21 35.89
C SER A 164 10.40 -4.30 36.69
N SER A 165 9.38 -3.96 37.50
CA SER A 165 8.69 -4.88 38.42
C SER A 165 7.29 -5.34 37.96
N ALA A 166 6.73 -4.78 36.88
CA ALA A 166 5.34 -5.05 36.46
C ALA A 166 5.08 -6.48 35.94
N SER A 167 6.12 -7.21 35.50
CA SER A 167 6.01 -8.60 35.03
C SER A 167 5.82 -9.61 36.17
N ALA A 168 6.27 -9.30 37.39
CA ALA A 168 6.24 -10.25 38.51
C ALA A 168 4.96 -10.21 39.35
N ARG A 169 4.14 -9.16 39.23
CA ARG A 169 3.05 -8.89 40.20
C ARG A 169 1.65 -9.34 39.74
N ARG A 170 1.50 -9.83 38.50
CA ARG A 170 0.18 -10.23 37.96
C ARG A 170 -0.17 -11.72 38.15
N SER A 171 0.72 -12.56 38.70
CA SER A 171 0.46 -13.99 38.90
C SER A 171 0.09 -14.41 40.34
N VAL A 172 0.23 -13.54 41.34
CA VAL A 172 0.05 -13.93 42.77
C VAL A 172 -1.32 -13.52 43.35
N GLY A 173 -2.16 -12.82 42.58
CA GLY A 173 -3.42 -12.24 43.07
C GLY A 173 -4.70 -12.98 42.70
N ASN A 174 -4.73 -14.32 42.65
CA ASN A 174 -6.01 -15.05 42.55
C ASN A 174 -5.95 -16.46 43.16
N THR A 175 -5.77 -16.54 44.48
CA THR A 175 -6.19 -17.72 45.24
C THR A 175 -6.84 -17.23 46.52
N GLY A 176 -8.14 -16.97 46.41
CA GLY A 176 -8.99 -16.54 47.52
C GLY A 176 -9.02 -17.60 48.60
N MET A 177 -8.53 -17.21 49.78
CA MET A 177 -8.62 -17.93 51.03
C MET A 177 -10.05 -17.75 51.59
N GLY A 178 -10.90 -18.76 51.43
CA GLY A 178 -12.20 -18.81 52.10
C GLY A 178 -12.02 -19.37 53.51
N VAL A 179 -12.02 -18.49 54.51
CA VAL A 179 -12.09 -18.87 55.93
C VAL A 179 -13.56 -18.79 56.33
N SER A 180 -14.14 -19.93 56.71
CA SER A 180 -15.45 -19.97 57.37
C SER A 180 -15.28 -20.54 58.78
N GLY A 181 -15.67 -19.74 59.76
CA GLY A 181 -16.07 -20.14 61.10
C GLY A 181 -17.31 -19.30 61.48
N PRO A 182 -17.91 -19.48 62.67
CA PRO A 182 -17.56 -20.37 63.78
C PRO A 182 -18.20 -21.77 63.72
#